data_AF-A0A357FXQ6-F1
#
_entry.id   AF-A0A357FXQ6-F1
#
_cell.length_a   1.000
_cell.length_b   1.000
_cell.length_c   1.000
_cell.angle_alpha   90.00
_cell.angle_beta   90.00
_cell.angle_gamma   90.00
#
_symmetry.space_group_name_H-M   'P 1'
#
loop_
_entity.id
_entity.type
_entity.pdbx_description
1 polymer ?
#
loop_
_entity_poly.entity_id
_entity_poly.type
_entity_poly.pdbx_seq_one_letter_code
_entity_poly.pdbx_strand_id
1 'polypeptide(L)'
;EDSGALYRTALIIEKTVPEFFGLLTTGGALRVNVADNLDNIRAFRPRALLPVRSDIDDFADNTITLDKAFTSFTHSFNPNTHIALTGGYLEEMYAGFGGEILYRPFGKRFALGAESWLALKRDPLTSMAMGLNGDHLLTGHVQAWYDVPNYDVTVQARLGRYLAEDLGGTLALQKDFINGAKIEGFITVTDNADFDAFGGSTHAYN
;
A
#
# COMPACT_ATOMS: atom_id res chain seq x y z
N GLU A 1 19.55 25.74 -13.35
CA GLU A 1 18.33 25.07 -13.87
C GLU A 1 17.99 23.96 -12.91
N ASP A 2 17.09 24.21 -11.96
CA ASP A 2 16.54 23.12 -11.16
C ASP A 2 15.53 22.38 -12.02
N SER A 3 15.83 21.12 -12.30
CA SER A 3 15.06 20.27 -13.22
C SER A 3 13.64 19.92 -12.72
N GLY A 4 13.18 20.52 -11.60
CA GLY A 4 11.93 20.16 -10.93
C GLY A 4 11.88 18.71 -10.44
N ALA A 5 12.93 17.91 -10.69
CA ALA A 5 13.01 16.52 -10.34
C ALA A 5 13.42 16.38 -8.87
N LEU A 6 12.58 15.69 -8.13
CA LEU A 6 12.83 15.31 -6.74
C LEU A 6 13.42 13.90 -6.71
N TYR A 7 14.43 13.68 -5.86
CA TYR A 7 15.08 12.40 -5.69
C TYR A 7 15.43 12.13 -4.23
N ARG A 8 15.50 10.84 -3.90
CA ARG A 8 16.05 10.32 -2.65
C ARG A 8 16.79 9.02 -2.93
N THR A 9 18.02 8.94 -2.46
CA THR A 9 18.90 7.78 -2.57
C THR A 9 19.12 7.21 -1.17
N ALA A 10 18.85 5.92 -1.00
CA ALA A 10 19.01 5.22 0.27
C ALA A 10 19.52 3.79 0.07
N LEU A 11 20.27 3.29 1.06
CA LEU A 11 20.60 1.88 1.21
C LEU A 11 19.58 1.22 2.14
N ILE A 12 19.01 0.09 1.74
CA ILE A 12 18.09 -0.70 2.56
C ILE A 12 18.73 -2.06 2.83
N ILE A 13 18.92 -2.38 4.12
CA ILE A 13 19.44 -3.67 4.58
C ILE A 13 18.27 -4.45 5.16
N GLU A 14 17.88 -5.53 4.50
CA GLU A 14 16.70 -6.32 4.85
C GLU A 14 17.06 -7.76 5.22
N LYS A 15 16.33 -8.31 6.19
CA LYS A 15 16.32 -9.73 6.49
C LYS A 15 14.88 -10.21 6.69
N THR A 16 14.53 -11.29 5.99
CA THR A 16 13.26 -11.99 6.16
C THR A 16 13.53 -13.42 6.61
N VAL A 17 12.83 -13.85 7.65
CA VAL A 17 12.86 -15.20 8.20
C VAL A 17 11.51 -15.85 7.88
N PRO A 18 11.45 -16.67 6.81
CA PRO A 18 10.24 -17.40 6.48
C PRO A 18 9.99 -18.52 7.47
N GLU A 19 8.71 -18.91 7.60
CA GLU A 19 8.27 -20.17 8.22
C GLU A 19 8.75 -20.39 9.67
N PHE A 20 8.81 -19.34 10.48
CA PHE A 20 8.89 -19.51 11.94
C PHE A 20 7.65 -20.30 12.40
N PHE A 21 7.86 -21.53 12.90
CA PHE A 21 6.81 -22.53 13.16
C PHE A 21 5.94 -22.91 11.94
N GLY A 22 6.41 -22.72 10.70
CA GLY A 22 5.71 -23.12 9.48
C GLY A 22 4.50 -22.25 9.08
N LEU A 23 4.14 -21.24 9.87
CA LEU A 23 2.98 -20.36 9.63
C LEU A 23 3.31 -18.88 9.73
N LEU A 24 4.42 -18.52 10.39
CA LEU A 24 4.81 -17.13 10.60
C LEU A 24 5.99 -16.76 9.70
N THR A 25 5.92 -15.57 9.13
CA THR A 25 7.05 -14.93 8.46
C THR A 25 7.34 -13.63 9.19
N THR A 26 8.59 -13.43 9.62
CA THR A 26 9.01 -12.19 10.25
C THR A 26 10.06 -11.54 9.39
N GLY A 27 9.94 -10.24 9.15
CA GLY A 27 10.89 -9.47 8.36
C GLY A 27 11.24 -8.16 9.03
N GLY A 28 12.45 -7.66 8.75
CA GLY A 28 12.89 -6.36 9.22
C GLY A 28 13.88 -5.75 8.25
N ALA A 29 13.84 -4.43 8.10
CA ALA A 29 14.79 -3.68 7.31
C ALA A 29 15.17 -2.35 7.97
N LEU A 30 16.44 -1.98 7.84
CA LEU A 30 16.96 -0.67 8.20
C LEU A 30 17.27 0.11 6.93
N ARG A 31 16.93 1.39 6.94
CA ARG A 31 17.22 2.31 5.86
C ARG A 31 18.29 3.29 6.29
N VAL A 32 19.25 3.52 5.41
CA VAL A 32 20.29 4.54 5.55
C VAL A 32 20.15 5.52 4.39
N ASN A 33 19.75 6.76 4.68
CA ASN A 33 19.64 7.80 3.67
C ASN A 33 21.03 8.32 3.31
N VAL A 34 21.30 8.43 2.00
CA VAL A 34 22.61 8.81 1.46
C VAL A 34 22.57 10.22 0.89
N ALA A 35 21.56 10.54 0.08
CA ALA A 35 21.39 11.86 -0.53
C ALA A 35 19.96 12.06 -1.01
N ASP A 36 19.42 13.26 -0.87
CA ASP A 36 18.12 13.66 -1.39
C ASP A 36 18.09 15.18 -1.66
N ASN A 37 17.01 15.64 -2.30
CA ASN A 37 16.70 17.07 -2.48
C ASN A 37 15.23 17.37 -2.09
N LEU A 38 14.69 16.62 -1.13
CA LEU A 38 13.29 16.68 -0.72
C LEU A 38 12.99 17.87 0.21
N ASP A 39 14.00 18.52 0.76
CA ASP A 39 13.88 19.82 1.43
C ASP A 39 13.18 20.87 0.56
N ASN A 40 13.32 20.78 -0.77
CA ASN A 40 12.67 21.68 -1.73
C ASN A 40 11.13 21.60 -1.74
N ILE A 41 10.51 20.51 -1.26
CA ILE A 41 9.04 20.41 -1.19
C ILE A 41 8.43 21.04 0.06
N ARG A 42 9.22 21.32 1.10
CA ARG A 42 8.73 21.91 2.35
C ARG A 42 8.00 23.23 2.16
N ALA A 43 8.48 24.04 1.21
CA ALA A 43 7.91 25.34 0.92
C ALA A 43 6.53 25.25 0.22
N PHE A 44 6.21 24.11 -0.42
CA PHE A 44 5.03 23.95 -1.26
C PHE A 44 4.06 22.87 -0.77
N ARG A 45 4.41 22.15 0.31
CA ARG A 45 3.57 21.10 0.86
C ARG A 45 2.39 21.68 1.65
N PRO A 46 1.13 21.52 1.20
CA PRO A 46 0.00 21.85 2.05
C PRO A 46 -0.03 20.90 3.26
N ARG A 47 -0.55 21.36 4.41
CA ARG A 47 -0.80 20.44 5.52
C ARG A 47 -1.85 19.42 5.07
N ALA A 48 -1.46 18.14 5.02
CA ALA A 48 -2.42 17.09 4.81
C ALA A 48 -3.31 16.96 6.06
N LEU A 49 -4.63 16.94 5.85
CA LEU A 49 -5.61 16.73 6.92
C LEU A 49 -5.70 15.24 7.34
N LEU A 50 -5.29 14.36 6.43
CA LEU A 50 -5.26 12.92 6.64
C LEU A 50 -3.81 12.45 6.77
N PRO A 51 -3.55 11.36 7.49
CA PRO A 51 -2.22 10.79 7.62
C PRO A 51 -1.82 10.07 6.33
N VAL A 52 -1.61 10.82 5.25
CA VAL A 52 -1.12 10.35 3.94
C VAL A 52 0.41 10.53 3.84
N ARG A 53 1.03 10.02 2.77
CA ARG A 53 2.49 10.10 2.54
C ARG A 53 2.96 11.48 2.07
N SER A 54 2.42 12.55 2.66
CA SER A 54 2.81 13.91 2.30
C SER A 54 4.18 14.28 2.86
N ASP A 55 4.51 13.79 4.05
CA ASP A 55 5.66 14.15 4.86
C ASP A 55 6.92 13.31 4.63
N ILE A 56 7.10 12.81 3.41
CA ILE A 56 8.26 11.98 3.06
C ILE A 56 9.59 12.70 3.26
N ASP A 57 9.60 14.03 3.15
CA ASP A 57 10.75 14.88 3.39
C ASP A 57 11.19 14.86 4.87
N ASP A 58 10.25 14.81 5.81
CA ASP A 58 10.57 14.73 7.24
C ASP A 58 11.21 13.35 7.58
N PHE A 59 10.78 12.29 6.90
CA PHE A 59 11.41 10.96 7.02
C PHE A 59 12.79 10.89 6.34
N ALA A 60 12.99 11.64 5.26
CA ALA A 60 14.25 11.69 4.53
C ALA A 60 15.38 12.36 5.34
N ASP A 61 15.06 13.32 6.21
CA ASP A 61 16.03 13.99 7.09
C ASP A 61 16.73 13.04 8.07
N ASN A 62 16.13 11.90 8.37
CA ASN A 62 16.74 10.91 9.24
C ASN A 62 17.85 10.15 8.50
N THR A 63 19.09 10.17 9.00
CA THR A 63 20.17 9.39 8.37
C THR A 63 19.91 7.88 8.45
N ILE A 64 19.35 7.39 9.57
CA ILE A 64 19.04 5.98 9.79
C ILE A 64 17.62 5.86 10.33
N THR A 65 16.78 5.06 9.65
CA THR A 65 15.41 4.76 10.09
C THR A 65 15.15 3.27 10.10
N LEU A 66 14.18 2.85 10.93
CA LEU A 66 13.55 1.56 10.76
C LEU A 66 12.68 1.62 9.50
N ASP A 67 13.00 0.85 8.47
CA ASP A 67 12.20 0.84 7.24
C ASP A 67 10.93 0.02 7.47
N LYS A 68 11.09 -1.24 7.90
CA LYS A 68 9.98 -2.12 8.29
C LYS A 68 10.42 -3.11 9.35
N ALA A 69 9.47 -3.62 10.11
CA ALA A 69 9.62 -4.72 11.06
C ALA A 69 8.25 -5.32 11.31
N PHE A 70 7.97 -6.47 10.70
CA PHE A 70 6.64 -7.06 10.69
C PHE A 70 6.67 -8.54 11.04
N THR A 71 5.53 -9.03 11.50
CA THR A 71 5.21 -10.45 11.55
C THR A 71 3.93 -10.71 10.78
N SER A 72 3.95 -11.72 9.93
CA SER A 72 2.83 -12.16 9.12
C SER A 72 2.52 -13.61 9.41
N PHE A 73 1.25 -13.91 9.66
CA PHE A 73 0.69 -15.25 9.76
C PHE A 73 -0.05 -15.56 8.47
N THR A 74 0.29 -16.66 7.79
CA THR A 74 -0.44 -17.11 6.59
C THR A 74 -0.91 -18.54 6.78
N HIS A 75 -2.18 -18.80 6.45
CA HIS A 75 -2.75 -20.14 6.60
C HIS A 75 -3.80 -20.44 5.55
N SER A 76 -3.81 -21.70 5.09
CA SER A 76 -4.86 -22.22 4.20
C SER A 76 -5.73 -23.18 4.99
N PHE A 77 -6.94 -22.75 5.37
CA PHE A 77 -7.87 -23.60 6.14
C PHE A 77 -8.35 -24.81 5.33
N ASN A 78 -8.46 -24.61 4.01
CA ASN A 78 -8.78 -25.64 3.03
C ASN A 78 -8.13 -25.25 1.69
N PRO A 79 -8.15 -26.12 0.66
CA PRO A 79 -7.50 -25.84 -0.62
C PRO A 79 -8.01 -24.59 -1.37
N ASN A 80 -9.14 -24.02 -0.94
CA ASN A 80 -9.81 -22.90 -1.58
C ASN A 80 -9.82 -21.62 -0.72
N THR A 81 -9.48 -21.68 0.57
CA THR A 81 -9.60 -20.54 1.49
C THR A 81 -8.27 -20.27 2.18
N HIS A 82 -7.73 -19.09 1.92
CA HIS A 82 -6.45 -18.63 2.42
C HIS A 82 -6.66 -17.38 3.25
N ILE A 83 -5.89 -17.22 4.32
CA ILE A 83 -5.85 -16.00 5.10
C ILE A 83 -4.42 -15.55 5.31
N ALA A 84 -4.23 -14.26 5.44
CA ALA A 84 -3.02 -13.68 5.98
C ALA A 84 -3.37 -12.60 7.02
N LEU A 85 -2.62 -12.54 8.11
CA LEU A 85 -2.71 -11.51 9.13
C LEU A 85 -1.31 -10.94 9.31
N THR A 86 -1.14 -9.63 9.22
CA THR A 86 0.18 -8.99 9.33
C THR A 86 0.12 -7.84 10.30
N GLY A 87 1.18 -7.64 11.08
CA GLY A 87 1.30 -6.49 11.97
C GLY A 87 2.75 -6.14 12.31
N GLY A 88 2.94 -4.88 12.73
CA GLY A 88 4.24 -4.31 13.09
C GLY A 88 4.47 -2.96 12.40
N TYR A 89 5.73 -2.63 12.14
CA TYR A 89 6.13 -1.54 11.25
C TYR A 89 6.03 -2.06 9.81
N LEU A 90 4.98 -1.65 9.11
CA LEU A 90 4.63 -2.17 7.79
C LEU A 90 5.51 -1.55 6.70
N GLU A 91 5.79 -0.26 6.85
CA GLU A 91 6.65 0.53 5.97
C GLU A 91 7.28 1.70 6.74
N GLU A 92 8.09 2.51 6.04
CA GLU A 92 8.82 3.65 6.62
C GLU A 92 7.89 4.61 7.38
N MET A 93 6.70 4.87 6.85
CA MET A 93 5.79 5.89 7.38
C MET A 93 4.63 5.33 8.22
N TYR A 94 4.40 4.01 8.19
CA TYR A 94 3.27 3.40 8.91
C TYR A 94 3.67 2.14 9.66
N ALA A 95 3.26 2.10 10.92
CA ALA A 95 3.02 0.86 11.62
C ALA A 95 1.55 0.45 11.43
N GLY A 96 1.17 -0.71 11.95
CA GLY A 96 -0.22 -1.11 11.90
C GLY A 96 -0.40 -2.61 11.97
N PHE A 97 -1.63 -3.01 11.69
CA PHE A 97 -1.98 -4.39 11.48
C PHE A 97 -3.16 -4.49 10.53
N GLY A 98 -3.29 -5.64 9.90
CA GLY A 98 -4.41 -5.92 9.02
C GLY A 98 -4.41 -7.39 8.62
N GLY A 99 -5.38 -7.70 7.79
CA GLY A 99 -5.56 -9.05 7.33
C GLY A 99 -6.35 -9.13 6.05
N GLU A 100 -6.14 -10.23 5.35
CA GLU A 100 -6.82 -10.58 4.13
C GLU A 100 -7.35 -12.01 4.19
N ILE A 101 -8.47 -12.22 3.51
CA ILE A 101 -9.02 -13.53 3.22
C ILE A 101 -9.21 -13.65 1.71
N LEU A 102 -8.85 -14.80 1.17
CA LEU A 102 -9.00 -15.14 -0.24
C LEU A 102 -9.76 -16.46 -0.35
N TYR A 103 -10.86 -16.44 -1.08
CA TYR A 103 -11.56 -17.62 -1.55
C TYR A 103 -11.29 -17.84 -3.04
N ARG A 104 -10.49 -18.88 -3.35
CA ARG A 104 -10.10 -19.27 -4.71
C ARG A 104 -10.30 -20.77 -4.92
N PRO A 105 -11.47 -21.21 -5.38
CA PRO A 105 -11.74 -22.63 -5.55
C PRO A 105 -10.93 -23.27 -6.67
N PHE A 106 -10.40 -24.45 -6.43
CA PHE A 106 -9.67 -25.21 -7.45
C PHE A 106 -10.54 -25.48 -8.69
N GLY A 107 -9.97 -25.27 -9.88
CA GLY A 107 -10.66 -25.47 -11.16
C GLY A 107 -11.73 -24.43 -11.48
N LYS A 108 -11.91 -23.40 -10.65
CA LYS A 108 -12.77 -22.25 -10.97
C LYS A 108 -11.93 -21.10 -11.53
N ARG A 109 -12.60 -20.29 -12.36
CA ARG A 109 -12.03 -19.13 -13.03
C ARG A 109 -12.19 -17.85 -12.22
N PHE A 110 -12.61 -17.94 -10.97
CA PHE A 110 -12.85 -16.76 -10.15
C PHE A 110 -12.18 -16.90 -8.79
N ALA A 111 -11.89 -15.75 -8.21
CA ALA A 111 -11.47 -15.60 -6.84
C ALA A 111 -12.21 -14.42 -6.22
N LEU A 112 -12.46 -14.49 -4.91
CA LEU A 112 -13.04 -13.41 -4.12
C LEU A 112 -12.15 -13.16 -2.92
N GLY A 113 -11.89 -11.89 -2.63
CA GLY A 113 -11.04 -11.47 -1.53
C GLY A 113 -11.68 -10.38 -0.71
N ALA A 114 -11.27 -10.27 0.54
CA ALA A 114 -11.56 -9.12 1.38
C ALA A 114 -10.34 -8.83 2.25
N GLU A 115 -10.09 -7.54 2.51
CA GLU A 115 -9.00 -7.09 3.36
C GLU A 115 -9.41 -5.89 4.21
N SER A 116 -8.71 -5.71 5.32
CA SER A 116 -8.84 -4.54 6.20
C SER A 116 -7.51 -4.24 6.88
N TRP A 117 -7.19 -2.96 6.98
CA TRP A 117 -5.93 -2.49 7.56
C TRP A 117 -6.14 -1.26 8.43
N LEU A 118 -5.59 -1.31 9.64
CA LEU A 118 -5.38 -0.15 10.49
C LEU A 118 -3.94 0.32 10.33
N ALA A 119 -3.76 1.41 9.58
CA ALA A 119 -2.48 2.09 9.42
C ALA A 119 -2.30 3.13 10.53
N LEU A 120 -1.20 3.06 11.26
CA LEU A 120 -0.82 3.97 12.33
C LEU A 120 0.36 4.80 11.85
N LYS A 121 0.19 6.11 11.76
CA LYS A 121 1.21 7.00 11.22
C LYS A 121 2.38 7.10 12.19
N ARG A 122 3.58 6.92 11.64
CA ARG A 122 4.84 7.01 12.39
C ARG A 122 5.27 8.48 12.51
N ASP A 123 6.00 8.78 13.57
CA ASP A 123 6.56 10.11 13.83
C ASP A 123 8.03 10.17 13.38
N PRO A 124 8.36 10.91 12.30
CA PRO A 124 9.73 11.03 11.81
C PRO A 124 10.68 11.75 12.78
N LEU A 125 10.18 12.48 13.77
CA LEU A 125 11.00 13.22 14.74
C LEU A 125 11.51 12.33 15.89
N THR A 126 11.02 11.10 15.98
CA THR A 126 11.43 10.14 17.00
C THR A 126 12.66 9.35 16.56
N SER A 127 13.34 8.75 17.55
CA SER A 127 14.51 7.90 17.27
C SER A 127 14.17 6.83 16.22
N MET A 128 14.92 6.83 15.12
CA MET A 128 14.75 5.92 13.98
C MET A 128 13.33 5.94 13.36
N ALA A 129 12.58 7.02 13.56
CA ALA A 129 11.19 7.19 13.18
C ALA A 129 10.25 6.09 13.73
N MET A 130 10.50 5.56 14.92
CA MET A 130 9.75 4.43 15.49
C MET A 130 8.51 4.83 16.31
N GLY A 131 8.41 6.07 16.75
CA GLY A 131 7.23 6.56 17.46
C GLY A 131 6.00 6.62 16.56
N LEU A 132 4.82 6.69 17.17
CA LEU A 132 3.56 6.95 16.48
C LEU A 132 3.14 8.38 16.80
N ASN A 133 2.68 9.12 15.79
CA ASN A 133 2.26 10.51 15.98
C ASN A 133 0.81 10.62 16.53
N GLY A 134 0.07 9.51 16.59
CA GLY A 134 -1.31 9.42 17.06
C GLY A 134 -2.37 9.34 15.95
N ASP A 135 -2.01 9.69 14.72
CA ASP A 135 -2.92 9.59 13.59
C ASP A 135 -3.03 8.13 13.12
N HIS A 136 -4.23 7.78 12.67
CA HIS A 136 -4.53 6.45 12.18
C HIS A 136 -5.52 6.50 11.04
N LEU A 137 -5.51 5.45 10.24
CA LEU A 137 -6.40 5.32 9.10
C LEU A 137 -6.86 3.88 8.96
N LEU A 138 -8.17 3.70 8.79
CA LEU A 138 -8.79 2.40 8.55
C LEU A 138 -9.17 2.29 7.08
N THR A 139 -8.56 1.33 6.39
CA THR A 139 -8.91 0.96 5.01
C THR A 139 -9.54 -0.41 4.97
N GLY A 140 -10.29 -0.69 3.92
CA GLY A 140 -10.81 -2.02 3.68
C GLY A 140 -11.39 -2.15 2.29
N HIS A 141 -11.16 -3.31 1.67
CA HIS A 141 -11.56 -3.58 0.30
C HIS A 141 -12.16 -4.97 0.17
N VAL A 142 -13.12 -5.10 -0.73
CA VAL A 142 -13.53 -6.37 -1.32
C VAL A 142 -13.03 -6.44 -2.74
N GLN A 143 -12.63 -7.63 -3.16
CA GLN A 143 -11.95 -7.86 -4.43
C GLN A 143 -12.54 -9.08 -5.12
N ALA A 144 -12.59 -9.04 -6.44
CA ALA A 144 -13.01 -10.15 -7.27
C ALA A 144 -12.11 -10.25 -8.50
N TRP A 145 -11.78 -11.48 -8.87
CA TRP A 145 -11.02 -11.81 -10.06
C TRP A 145 -11.81 -12.78 -10.93
N TYR A 146 -11.70 -12.63 -12.24
CA TYR A 146 -12.27 -13.55 -13.21
C TYR A 146 -11.35 -13.77 -14.42
N ASP A 147 -10.93 -15.02 -14.62
CA ASP A 147 -10.09 -15.46 -15.73
C ASP A 147 -10.95 -15.77 -16.97
N VAL A 148 -10.83 -14.90 -17.97
CA VAL A 148 -11.61 -14.97 -19.21
C VAL A 148 -11.16 -16.18 -20.03
N PRO A 149 -12.07 -17.10 -20.40
CA PRO A 149 -11.73 -18.29 -21.18
C PRO A 149 -11.06 -18.01 -22.52
N ASN A 150 -9.90 -18.64 -22.74
CA ASN A 150 -9.17 -18.65 -24.00
C ASN A 150 -8.52 -17.32 -24.40
N TYR A 151 -8.44 -16.35 -23.48
CA TYR A 151 -7.86 -15.04 -23.77
C TYR A 151 -6.64 -14.69 -22.92
N ASP A 152 -6.22 -15.53 -21.97
CA ASP A 152 -5.18 -15.22 -20.94
C ASP A 152 -5.35 -13.81 -20.34
N VAL A 153 -6.62 -13.42 -20.17
CA VAL A 153 -7.02 -12.13 -19.60
C VAL A 153 -7.71 -12.39 -18.27
N THR A 154 -7.33 -11.63 -17.26
CA THR A 154 -8.00 -11.59 -15.97
C THR A 154 -8.66 -10.23 -15.78
N VAL A 155 -9.96 -10.24 -15.48
CA VAL A 155 -10.70 -9.07 -15.03
C VAL A 155 -10.58 -8.98 -13.51
N GLN A 156 -10.27 -7.80 -12.99
CA GLN A 156 -10.20 -7.55 -11.56
C GLN A 156 -11.14 -6.40 -11.20
N ALA A 157 -11.85 -6.55 -10.08
CA ALA A 157 -12.66 -5.50 -9.50
C ALA A 157 -12.30 -5.36 -8.02
N ARG A 158 -12.13 -4.11 -7.57
CA ARG A 158 -11.87 -3.76 -6.17
C ARG A 158 -12.82 -2.65 -5.75
N LEU A 159 -13.47 -2.79 -4.59
CA LEU A 159 -14.37 -1.79 -4.03
C LEU A 159 -14.03 -1.60 -2.56
N GLY A 160 -13.94 -0.36 -2.08
CA GLY A 160 -13.64 -0.14 -0.68
C GLY A 160 -13.23 1.28 -0.32
N ARG A 161 -12.70 1.41 0.89
CA ARG A 161 -12.22 2.66 1.47
C ARG A 161 -10.72 2.76 1.34
N TYR A 162 -10.25 3.82 0.68
CA TYR A 162 -8.84 4.07 0.37
C TYR A 162 -8.14 4.90 1.46
N LEU A 163 -6.85 5.17 1.23
CA LEU A 163 -5.98 5.86 2.17
C LEU A 163 -6.40 7.31 2.48
N ALA A 164 -7.18 7.95 1.60
CA ALA A 164 -7.72 9.30 1.82
C ALA A 164 -9.15 9.26 2.38
N GLU A 165 -9.53 8.14 2.99
CA GLU A 165 -10.87 7.88 3.55
C GLU A 165 -12.02 7.87 2.53
N ASP A 166 -11.70 8.07 1.26
CA ASP A 166 -12.61 8.05 0.13
C ASP A 166 -13.07 6.63 -0.19
N LEU A 167 -14.34 6.51 -0.56
CA LEU A 167 -14.92 5.29 -1.08
C LEU A 167 -14.74 5.29 -2.59
N GLY A 168 -14.23 4.16 -3.11
CA GLY A 168 -13.98 4.06 -4.52
C GLY A 168 -14.01 2.64 -5.06
N GLY A 169 -13.93 2.57 -6.37
CA GLY A 169 -13.87 1.34 -7.13
C GLY A 169 -12.76 1.38 -8.16
N THR A 170 -12.07 0.25 -8.31
CA THR A 170 -11.10 0.04 -9.38
C THR A 170 -11.54 -1.15 -10.24
N LEU A 171 -11.51 -0.98 -11.56
CA LEU A 171 -11.63 -2.05 -12.53
C LEU A 171 -10.33 -2.17 -13.30
N ALA A 172 -9.78 -3.39 -13.40
CA ALA A 172 -8.55 -3.67 -14.10
C ALA A 172 -8.68 -4.84 -15.07
N LEU A 173 -7.90 -4.79 -16.15
CA LEU A 173 -7.71 -5.88 -17.10
C LEU A 173 -6.22 -6.19 -17.16
N GLN A 174 -5.85 -7.43 -16.83
CA GLN A 174 -4.50 -7.93 -16.98
C GLN A 174 -4.44 -8.93 -18.12
N LYS A 175 -3.46 -8.79 -19.02
CA LYS A 175 -3.10 -9.77 -20.05
C LYS A 175 -1.77 -10.42 -19.68
N ASP A 176 -1.79 -11.72 -19.51
CA ASP A 176 -0.59 -12.54 -19.33
C ASP A 176 -0.13 -13.09 -20.70
N PHE A 177 1.15 -12.96 -20.99
CA PHE A 177 1.76 -13.46 -22.23
C PHE A 177 2.54 -14.74 -21.95
N ILE A 178 2.66 -15.61 -22.97
CA ILE A 178 3.32 -16.92 -22.85
C ILE A 178 4.82 -16.79 -22.47
N ASN A 179 5.45 -15.66 -22.80
CA ASN A 179 6.83 -15.35 -22.42
C ASN A 179 6.96 -14.88 -20.95
N GLY A 180 5.88 -14.89 -20.18
CA GLY A 180 5.82 -14.42 -18.79
C GLY A 180 5.64 -12.92 -18.64
N ALA A 181 5.61 -12.14 -19.74
CA ALA A 181 5.30 -10.73 -19.68
C ALA A 181 3.84 -10.52 -19.24
N LYS A 182 3.58 -9.38 -18.58
CA LYS A 182 2.25 -8.99 -18.12
C LYS A 182 2.01 -7.53 -18.47
N ILE A 183 0.82 -7.21 -18.93
CA ILE A 183 0.35 -5.83 -19.12
C ILE A 183 -0.98 -5.69 -18.37
N GLU A 184 -1.10 -4.66 -17.55
CA GLU A 184 -2.32 -4.31 -16.84
C GLU A 184 -2.73 -2.88 -17.18
N GLY A 185 -4.02 -2.69 -17.42
CA GLY A 185 -4.65 -1.37 -17.48
C GLY A 185 -5.81 -1.30 -16.49
N PHE A 186 -5.94 -0.18 -15.78
CA PHE A 186 -6.98 -0.01 -14.77
C PHE A 186 -7.60 1.39 -14.82
N ILE A 187 -8.82 1.47 -14.28
CA ILE A 187 -9.54 2.72 -14.04
C ILE A 187 -10.02 2.70 -12.60
N THR A 188 -9.71 3.77 -11.87
CA THR A 188 -10.16 3.98 -10.49
C THR A 188 -11.06 5.20 -10.45
N VAL A 189 -12.19 5.07 -9.76
CA VAL A 189 -13.13 6.15 -9.48
C VAL A 189 -13.33 6.20 -7.98
N THR A 190 -13.15 7.37 -7.38
CA THR A 190 -13.40 7.58 -5.94
C THR A 190 -14.29 8.79 -5.73
N ASP A 191 -14.91 8.88 -4.56
CA ASP A 191 -15.71 10.03 -4.13
C ASP A 191 -14.88 11.17 -3.54
N ASN A 192 -13.54 11.06 -3.61
CA ASN A 192 -12.65 12.11 -3.18
C ASN A 192 -12.90 13.38 -3.99
N ALA A 193 -13.21 14.47 -3.30
CA ALA A 193 -13.29 15.78 -3.92
C ALA A 193 -11.87 16.26 -4.21
N ASP A 194 -11.49 16.33 -5.48
CA ASP A 194 -10.22 16.92 -5.86
C ASP A 194 -10.20 18.38 -5.38
N PHE A 195 -9.20 18.76 -4.60
CA PHE A 195 -9.07 20.13 -4.14
C PHE A 195 -8.54 20.95 -5.31
N ASP A 196 -9.44 21.40 -6.19
CA ASP A 196 -9.08 22.35 -7.24
C ASP A 196 -8.62 23.65 -6.57
N ALA A 197 -7.35 24.00 -6.75
CA ALA A 197 -6.80 25.30 -6.33
C ALA A 197 -7.56 26.49 -6.95
N PHE A 198 -8.42 26.25 -7.95
CA PHE A 198 -9.29 27.21 -8.63
C PHE A 198 -10.81 27.01 -8.38
N GLY A 199 -11.23 26.08 -7.49
CA GLY A 199 -12.61 26.00 -7.00
C GLY A 199 -13.62 25.26 -7.90
N GLY A 200 -13.18 24.45 -8.86
CA GLY A 200 -14.04 23.57 -9.65
C GLY A 200 -14.47 22.33 -8.87
N SER A 201 -15.78 22.19 -8.63
CA SER A 201 -16.37 20.94 -8.15
C SER A 201 -16.64 20.01 -9.34
N THR A 202 -15.80 18.98 -9.53
CA THR A 202 -16.14 17.87 -10.44
C THR A 202 -16.87 16.80 -9.65
N HIS A 203 -18.18 16.66 -9.87
CA HIS A 203 -18.96 15.56 -9.33
C HIS A 203 -19.02 14.43 -10.35
N ALA A 204 -18.62 13.21 -9.94
CA ALA A 204 -18.70 12.02 -10.78
C ALA A 204 -20.14 11.44 -10.89
N TYR A 205 -21.14 12.17 -10.41
CA TYR A 205 -22.56 11.84 -10.50
C TYR A 205 -23.35 13.06 -11.00
N ASN A 206 -24.43 12.80 -11.74
CA ASN A 206 -25.45 13.82 -12.08
C ASN A 206 -26.38 14.08 -10.90
#